data_AF-A0A5P2C6N5-F1
#
_entry.id   AF-A0A5P2C6N5-F1
#
_cell.length_a   1.000
_cell.length_b   1.000
_cell.length_c   1.000
_cell.angle_alpha   90.00
_cell.angle_beta   90.00
_cell.angle_gamma   90.00
#
_symmetry.space_group_name_H-M   'P 1'
#
loop_
_entity.id
_entity.type
_entity.pdbx_description
1 polymer ?
#
loop_
_entity_poly.entity_id
_entity_poly.type
_entity_poly.pdbx_seq_one_letter_code
_entity_poly.pdbx_strand_id
1 'polypeptide(L)'
;MGFFDDLVYPAGERLDDVSDEPSEGPSGAPAEGRGEAIRLGPPGEDAARERPPLDWFAPASVPQPAVAGAGPTVKVLLTGWSVWPGSVTLHLAVHRTVHRQHEGRPDQSGLRVGLLLGDGRRVTSLDTDGANSTRVLGPAARLAAVQSGKPTGLIPLDSGGMRDSLFRTDVDLYLPELPPPGEARLVVEWPDEDVPETSTPVDADALRAASTRAVEVWPGLPTPRATGDRFLVFGRWGGPPGFLARPMSAHELGVLRDREEARQRYVPRADWEGIGYEGWCDAALIRARLDGGASADADVWSGRTPLHLAAERGGAESLRLLLPHVTDIDAPDREGHTALWHATCAGDEECVRTLIGAGADVWTPQTGPWSPGRLLLTTPLAPVVAELPGAVALPDEELAAFRAADALVAAFTDANRWTEGLGVAFVRGLGGAEVVRRLGADPALCPEILPKDASFEEDDGFAEDDGTDADDWEDEDGCDRALRFVSVTEVPGDPGGCVITQDGYLPSDETLLGAISAGTTAFGLYFNPKGGTHGTLARDGRCVEHEEVGLSPEATDPSAYWRFRFWQTGPGVPYDARELAYACAAAGLRVSDGCAALDGTAPRRRVELPVELVR
;
A
#
# COMPACT_ATOMS: atom_id res chain seq x y z
N MET A 1 -4.88 -39.28 22.85
CA MET A 1 -5.27 -39.54 24.26
C MET A 1 -4.43 -38.60 25.12
N GLY A 2 -5.03 -37.49 25.57
CA GLY A 2 -4.78 -36.80 26.85
C GLY A 2 -3.43 -36.12 27.20
N PHE A 3 -3.49 -34.77 27.22
CA PHE A 3 -3.06 -33.84 28.30
C PHE A 3 -1.59 -33.42 28.48
N PHE A 4 -1.30 -32.13 28.22
CA PHE A 4 -1.26 -30.97 29.16
C PHE A 4 -1.11 -29.70 28.29
N ASP A 5 -2.09 -28.80 28.10
CA ASP A 5 -2.67 -27.72 28.93
C ASP A 5 -1.72 -26.75 29.68
N ASP A 6 -1.94 -25.46 29.35
CA ASP A 6 -1.69 -24.17 30.00
C ASP A 6 -0.26 -23.57 30.16
N LEU A 7 0.01 -22.52 29.36
CA LEU A 7 0.47 -21.19 29.84
C LEU A 7 0.37 -20.11 28.73
N VAL A 8 -0.74 -19.36 28.77
CA VAL A 8 -0.89 -17.90 28.61
C VAL A 8 -0.08 -17.16 27.52
N TYR A 9 -0.76 -16.77 26.44
CA TYR A 9 -0.48 -15.57 25.63
C TYR A 9 -1.65 -14.58 25.77
N PRO A 10 -1.45 -13.28 26.05
CA PRO A 10 -2.42 -12.28 25.68
C PRO A 10 -2.15 -11.83 24.23
N ALA A 11 -3.12 -12.20 23.39
CA ALA A 11 -3.64 -11.55 22.19
C ALA A 11 -2.90 -10.32 21.61
N GLY A 12 -2.62 -10.43 20.32
CA GLY A 12 -2.25 -9.35 19.41
C GLY A 12 -2.23 -9.89 17.98
N GLU A 13 -3.38 -10.39 17.51
CA GLU A 13 -3.59 -10.89 16.16
C GLU A 13 -3.48 -9.77 15.10
N ARG A 14 -2.76 -10.15 14.03
CA ARG A 14 -2.96 -9.92 12.58
C ARG A 14 -3.08 -8.47 12.07
N LEU A 15 -2.13 -8.03 11.23
CA LEU A 15 -1.95 -8.39 9.80
C LEU A 15 -3.17 -7.98 9.00
N ASP A 16 -2.99 -7.01 8.10
CA ASP A 16 -2.90 -7.21 6.64
C ASP A 16 -2.37 -5.87 6.08
N ASP A 17 -1.23 -5.80 5.40
CA ASP A 17 -0.93 -6.28 4.04
C ASP A 17 -1.61 -5.46 2.93
N VAL A 18 -0.97 -5.41 1.77
CA VAL A 18 -1.31 -4.77 0.47
C VAL A 18 -0.33 -3.66 0.05
N SER A 19 0.72 -4.16 -0.58
CA SER A 19 1.40 -3.69 -1.80
C SER A 19 0.56 -2.88 -2.79
N ASP A 20 1.15 -1.83 -3.38
CA ASP A 20 1.41 -1.86 -4.84
C ASP A 20 2.35 -0.74 -5.32
N GLU A 21 3.28 -1.13 -6.19
CA GLU A 21 4.33 -0.30 -6.80
C GLU A 21 3.90 0.31 -8.16
N PRO A 22 4.64 1.32 -8.68
CA PRO A 22 4.27 2.10 -9.86
C PRO A 22 4.99 1.65 -11.15
N SER A 23 4.37 1.89 -12.32
CA SER A 23 5.09 1.85 -13.60
C SER A 23 5.17 3.22 -14.30
N GLU A 24 6.42 3.64 -14.50
CA GLU A 24 7.02 4.43 -15.58
C GLU A 24 6.62 5.89 -15.84
N GLY A 25 7.62 6.77 -15.66
CA GLY A 25 7.69 8.07 -16.33
C GLY A 25 8.22 7.97 -17.76
N PRO A 26 8.34 9.11 -18.47
CA PRO A 26 9.72 9.59 -18.63
C PRO A 26 9.88 11.12 -18.68
N SER A 27 11.14 11.52 -18.52
CA SER A 27 11.78 12.74 -19.05
C SER A 27 11.69 14.05 -18.23
N GLY A 28 12.86 14.51 -17.78
CA GLY A 28 13.14 15.94 -17.63
C GLY A 28 14.10 16.29 -16.49
N ALA A 29 15.36 16.59 -16.83
CA ALA A 29 16.42 17.06 -15.93
C ALA A 29 16.10 18.42 -15.23
N PRO A 30 16.90 18.87 -14.25
CA PRO A 30 16.49 19.68 -13.10
C PRO A 30 16.43 21.19 -13.38
N ALA A 31 15.64 21.93 -12.61
CA ALA A 31 15.71 23.40 -12.58
C ALA A 31 15.51 23.97 -11.17
N GLU A 32 16.63 24.46 -10.63
CA GLU A 32 16.80 25.73 -9.92
C GLU A 32 15.89 26.09 -8.75
N GLY A 33 16.51 26.21 -7.57
CA GLY A 33 15.95 26.91 -6.43
C GLY A 33 15.54 28.34 -6.80
N ARG A 34 14.29 28.66 -6.52
CA ARG A 34 13.79 30.04 -6.48
C ARG A 34 13.36 30.35 -5.05
N GLY A 35 14.17 31.16 -4.37
CA GLY A 35 13.69 31.93 -3.23
C GLY A 35 12.72 33.00 -3.73
N GLU A 36 11.56 33.12 -3.10
CA GLU A 36 10.65 34.25 -3.32
C GLU A 36 10.47 35.05 -2.04
N ALA A 37 10.63 36.37 -2.18
CA ALA A 37 10.50 37.35 -1.11
C ALA A 37 9.01 37.63 -0.82
N ILE A 38 8.60 37.50 0.45
CA ILE A 38 7.24 37.83 0.90
C ILE A 38 7.13 39.33 1.15
N ARG A 39 6.06 39.96 0.65
CA ARG A 39 5.73 41.38 0.85
C ARG A 39 4.83 41.55 2.07
N LEU A 40 5.29 42.30 3.08
CA LEU A 40 4.50 42.69 4.26
C LEU A 40 3.70 43.97 3.94
N GLY A 41 2.41 43.97 4.26
CA GLY A 41 1.52 45.13 4.14
C GLY A 41 0.63 45.27 5.38
N PRO A 42 0.15 46.48 5.72
CA PRO A 42 -0.67 46.70 6.89
C PRO A 42 -2.03 45.99 6.71
N PRO A 43 -2.63 45.46 7.79
CA PRO A 43 -4.00 44.97 7.72
C PRO A 43 -4.93 46.13 7.36
N GLY A 44 -5.77 45.96 6.33
CA GLY A 44 -6.90 46.85 6.13
C GLY A 44 -7.89 46.73 7.29
N GLU A 45 -8.65 47.78 7.59
CA GLU A 45 -9.65 47.80 8.69
C GLU A 45 -10.63 46.60 8.64
N ASP A 46 -10.84 46.02 7.47
CA ASP A 46 -11.74 44.88 7.26
C ASP A 46 -11.11 43.49 7.57
N ALA A 47 -9.78 43.36 7.63
CA ALA A 47 -9.11 42.06 7.79
C ALA A 47 -9.30 41.45 9.19
N ALA A 48 -9.47 42.28 10.22
CA ALA A 48 -9.75 41.84 11.60
C ALA A 48 -11.23 41.45 11.82
N ARG A 49 -12.12 41.79 10.88
CA ARG A 49 -13.55 41.45 10.97
C ARG A 49 -13.84 40.01 10.55
N GLU A 50 -12.98 39.44 9.70
CA GLU A 50 -13.20 38.11 9.11
C GLU A 50 -12.40 36.98 9.79
N ARG A 51 -11.28 37.29 10.46
CA ARG A 51 -10.42 36.29 11.13
C ARG A 51 -9.52 36.90 12.22
N PRO A 52 -9.01 36.11 13.19
CA PRO A 52 -8.08 36.61 14.20
C PRO A 52 -6.76 37.14 13.57
N PRO A 53 -6.18 38.22 14.11
CA PRO A 53 -4.99 38.88 13.55
C PRO A 53 -3.67 38.17 13.91
N LEU A 54 -3.59 36.87 13.64
CA LEU A 54 -2.46 35.98 13.98
C LEU A 54 -1.13 36.41 13.36
N ASP A 55 -1.19 37.04 12.18
CA ASP A 55 0.01 37.43 11.42
C ASP A 55 0.73 38.64 12.04
N TRP A 56 0.09 39.36 12.97
CA TRP A 56 0.59 40.63 13.50
C TRP A 56 0.70 40.65 15.02
N PHE A 57 -0.13 39.87 15.72
CA PHE A 57 -0.18 39.84 17.18
C PHE A 57 -0.16 38.42 17.74
N ALA A 58 0.70 38.18 18.73
CA ALA A 58 0.58 37.04 19.62
C ALA A 58 -0.51 37.33 20.68
N PRO A 59 -1.55 36.48 20.82
CA PRO A 59 -2.64 36.75 21.74
C PRO A 59 -2.23 36.58 23.20
N ALA A 60 -2.88 37.31 24.09
CA ALA A 60 -2.87 37.00 25.51
C ALA A 60 -3.83 35.85 25.80
N SER A 61 -3.37 34.82 26.51
CA SER A 61 -4.22 33.71 26.95
C SER A 61 -4.87 34.02 28.30
N VAL A 62 -6.18 33.78 28.40
CA VAL A 62 -6.95 33.90 29.64
C VAL A 62 -7.60 32.53 29.93
N PRO A 63 -7.06 31.73 30.86
CA PRO A 63 -7.64 30.45 31.22
C PRO A 63 -8.94 30.65 32.01
N GLN A 64 -9.98 29.89 31.66
CA GLN A 64 -11.25 29.91 32.39
C GLN A 64 -11.89 28.51 32.40
N PRO A 65 -11.26 27.51 33.05
CA PRO A 65 -11.81 26.16 33.09
C PRO A 65 -13.15 26.14 33.83
N ALA A 66 -14.25 25.91 33.10
CA ALA A 66 -15.59 25.83 33.66
C ALA A 66 -16.45 24.83 32.89
N VAL A 67 -17.39 24.17 33.57
CA VAL A 67 -18.40 23.35 32.89
C VAL A 67 -19.43 24.30 32.29
N ALA A 68 -19.40 24.43 30.97
CA ALA A 68 -20.29 25.33 30.24
C ALA A 68 -21.63 24.68 29.95
N GLY A 69 -21.71 23.35 29.86
CA GLY A 69 -22.93 22.57 29.69
C GLY A 69 -22.71 21.09 30.01
N ALA A 70 -23.74 20.39 30.47
CA ALA A 70 -23.67 18.96 30.77
C ALA A 70 -25.00 18.27 30.49
N GLY A 71 -24.91 17.09 29.86
CA GLY A 71 -25.99 16.15 29.63
C GLY A 71 -25.60 14.75 30.12
N PRO A 72 -26.43 13.72 29.89
CA PRO A 72 -26.17 12.35 30.35
C PRO A 72 -24.91 11.74 29.75
N THR A 73 -24.64 12.05 28.48
CA THR A 73 -23.56 11.48 27.65
C THR A 73 -22.56 12.53 27.17
N VAL A 74 -22.80 13.82 27.46
CA VAL A 74 -22.05 14.97 26.95
C VAL A 74 -21.61 15.90 28.06
N LYS A 75 -20.40 16.45 27.94
CA LYS A 75 -19.88 17.51 28.79
C LYS A 75 -19.17 18.56 27.94
N VAL A 76 -19.65 19.79 28.00
CA VAL A 76 -19.06 20.96 27.33
C VAL A 76 -18.26 21.75 28.36
N LEU A 77 -16.96 21.92 28.10
CA LEU A 77 -16.04 22.64 28.97
C LEU A 77 -15.60 23.94 28.30
N LEU A 78 -15.74 25.06 28.99
CA LEU A 78 -14.98 26.26 28.70
C LEU A 78 -13.54 26.03 29.16
N THR A 79 -12.58 26.16 28.26
CA THR A 79 -11.16 25.95 28.57
C THR A 79 -10.42 27.27 28.75
N GLY A 80 -10.77 28.29 27.97
CA GLY A 80 -10.22 29.63 28.08
C GLY A 80 -10.45 30.49 26.84
N TRP A 81 -9.67 31.57 26.74
CA TRP A 81 -9.79 32.57 25.69
C TRP A 81 -8.42 32.97 25.14
N SER A 82 -8.36 33.23 23.84
CA SER A 82 -7.25 33.94 23.19
C SER A 82 -7.68 35.37 22.88
N VAL A 83 -6.94 36.36 23.37
CA VAL A 83 -7.32 37.77 23.30
C VAL A 83 -6.32 38.59 22.49
N TRP A 84 -6.80 39.32 21.50
CA TRP A 84 -6.05 40.28 20.69
C TRP A 84 -6.49 41.72 21.03
N PRO A 85 -5.75 42.77 20.58
CA PRO A 85 -6.04 44.15 20.96
C PRO A 85 -7.48 44.62 20.70
N GLY A 86 -8.18 44.02 19.73
CA GLY A 86 -9.56 44.38 19.37
C GLY A 86 -10.54 43.21 19.22
N SER A 87 -10.10 41.95 19.34
CA SER A 87 -10.91 40.76 19.08
C SER A 87 -10.57 39.61 20.04
N VAL A 88 -11.40 38.57 20.07
CA VAL A 88 -11.23 37.45 21.01
C VAL A 88 -11.69 36.12 20.40
N THR A 89 -11.09 35.01 20.80
CA THR A 89 -11.54 33.65 20.48
C THR A 89 -11.86 32.91 21.77
N LEU A 90 -13.04 32.30 21.83
CA LEU A 90 -13.50 31.42 22.89
C LEU A 90 -13.10 29.98 22.58
N HIS A 91 -12.52 29.26 23.55
CA HIS A 91 -12.11 27.87 23.39
C HIS A 91 -12.98 26.93 24.23
N LEU A 92 -13.73 26.04 23.58
CA LEU A 92 -14.56 25.00 24.21
C LEU A 92 -13.98 23.60 23.92
N ALA A 93 -14.12 22.68 24.87
CA ALA A 93 -13.87 21.26 24.66
C ALA A 93 -15.14 20.46 24.95
N VAL A 94 -15.65 19.76 23.94
CA VAL A 94 -16.86 18.94 24.01
C VAL A 94 -16.45 17.48 24.14
N HIS A 95 -16.73 16.89 25.30
CA HIS A 95 -16.55 15.47 25.56
C HIS A 95 -17.89 14.77 25.41
N ARG A 96 -17.96 13.70 24.62
CA ARG A 96 -19.20 12.92 24.45
C ARG A 96 -18.96 11.43 24.29
N THR A 97 -19.99 10.65 24.61
CA THR A 97 -20.03 9.21 24.35
C THR A 97 -21.06 8.96 23.26
N VAL A 98 -20.61 8.65 22.04
CA VAL A 98 -21.54 8.44 20.90
C VAL A 98 -22.00 6.99 20.92
N HIS A 99 -23.33 6.77 20.86
CA HIS A 99 -23.94 5.44 20.80
C HIS A 99 -24.51 5.19 19.40
N ARG A 100 -24.55 3.91 18.97
CA ARG A 100 -25.09 3.48 17.66
C ARG A 100 -26.41 4.19 17.32
N GLN A 101 -26.46 4.91 16.20
CA GLN A 101 -27.69 5.56 15.76
C GLN A 101 -28.76 4.51 15.45
N HIS A 102 -29.92 4.61 16.10
CA HIS A 102 -31.15 3.94 15.67
C HIS A 102 -31.86 4.85 14.67
N GLU A 103 -32.20 4.32 13.50
CA GLU A 103 -33.02 5.00 12.50
C GLU A 103 -34.32 5.55 13.12
N GLY A 104 -34.59 6.83 12.91
CA GLY A 104 -35.88 7.45 13.25
C GLY A 104 -35.88 8.71 14.11
N ARG A 105 -34.75 9.40 14.36
CA ARG A 105 -34.80 10.74 14.98
C ARG A 105 -34.98 11.84 13.92
N PRO A 106 -36.02 12.70 14.03
CA PRO A 106 -36.23 13.82 13.11
C PRO A 106 -35.24 14.97 13.39
N ASP A 107 -34.77 15.61 12.32
CA ASP A 107 -33.92 16.81 12.21
C ASP A 107 -33.00 17.16 13.41
N GLN A 108 -31.72 16.81 13.25
CA GLN A 108 -30.61 17.11 14.15
C GLN A 108 -30.61 18.57 14.65
N SER A 109 -30.71 18.75 15.97
CA SER A 109 -30.26 19.96 16.66
C SER A 109 -28.80 19.79 17.06
N GLY A 110 -27.94 20.72 16.64
CA GLY A 110 -26.50 20.74 17.00
C GLY A 110 -26.23 21.60 18.24
N LEU A 111 -25.01 21.53 18.75
CA LEU A 111 -24.54 22.38 19.85
C LEU A 111 -24.76 23.87 19.52
N ARG A 112 -25.55 24.56 20.33
CA ARG A 112 -25.80 26.00 20.22
C ARG A 112 -24.96 26.72 21.24
N VAL A 113 -24.25 27.73 20.77
CA VAL A 113 -23.42 28.59 21.63
C VAL A 113 -23.77 30.04 21.35
N GLY A 114 -23.97 30.82 22.40
CA GLY A 114 -24.15 32.25 22.29
C GLY A 114 -23.48 33.04 23.41
N LEU A 115 -23.15 34.29 23.14
CA LEU A 115 -22.68 35.26 24.11
C LEU A 115 -23.73 36.35 24.27
N LEU A 116 -24.24 36.50 25.49
CA LEU A 116 -25.06 37.64 25.89
C LEU A 116 -24.16 38.69 26.50
N LEU A 117 -24.08 39.85 25.86
CA LEU A 117 -23.22 40.95 26.23
C LEU A 117 -23.94 41.91 27.19
N GLY A 118 -23.19 42.61 28.04
CA GLY A 118 -23.75 43.52 29.06
C GLY A 118 -24.53 44.72 28.50
N ASP A 119 -24.38 45.02 27.20
CA ASP A 119 -25.13 46.04 26.46
C ASP A 119 -26.45 45.50 25.85
N GLY A 120 -26.78 44.23 26.10
CA GLY A 120 -27.99 43.57 25.58
C GLY A 120 -27.82 42.95 24.19
N ARG A 121 -26.67 43.09 23.53
CA ARG A 121 -26.39 42.38 22.29
C ARG A 121 -26.26 40.87 22.55
N ARG A 122 -26.83 40.07 21.67
CA ARG A 122 -26.68 38.61 21.66
C ARG A 122 -25.91 38.24 20.40
N VAL A 123 -24.88 37.41 20.55
CA VAL A 123 -24.13 36.83 19.43
C VAL A 123 -24.29 35.33 19.52
N THR A 124 -25.01 34.71 18.60
CA THR A 124 -25.24 33.26 18.60
C THR A 124 -24.62 32.60 17.38
N SER A 125 -24.36 31.30 17.48
CA SER A 125 -23.97 30.48 16.34
C SER A 125 -25.02 30.46 15.22
N LEU A 126 -26.28 30.85 15.50
CA LEU A 126 -27.40 30.87 14.56
C LEU A 126 -27.57 32.20 13.80
N ASP A 127 -26.86 33.26 14.20
CA ASP A 127 -27.03 34.61 13.62
C ASP A 127 -26.23 34.81 12.30
N THR A 128 -25.69 33.74 11.69
CA THR A 128 -25.00 33.84 10.40
C THR A 128 -26.01 33.92 9.25
N ASP A 129 -26.34 35.14 8.83
CA ASP A 129 -27.09 35.42 7.59
C ASP A 129 -26.21 35.09 6.38
N GLY A 130 -26.25 33.84 5.91
CA GLY A 130 -25.65 33.48 4.61
C GLY A 130 -25.28 32.01 4.49
N ALA A 131 -25.70 31.39 3.38
CA ALA A 131 -25.28 30.05 3.00
C ALA A 131 -23.76 29.98 2.84
N ASN A 132 -23.06 29.46 3.84
CA ASN A 132 -21.63 29.19 3.76
C ASN A 132 -21.40 27.71 3.45
N SER A 133 -20.75 27.44 2.31
CA SER A 133 -20.18 26.13 2.02
C SER A 133 -19.06 25.85 3.02
N THR A 134 -19.24 24.87 3.91
CA THR A 134 -18.16 24.40 4.76
C THR A 134 -17.28 23.45 3.95
N ARG A 135 -15.98 23.69 3.93
CA ARG A 135 -15.01 22.77 3.34
C ARG A 135 -14.46 21.88 4.44
N VAL A 136 -14.88 20.62 4.43
CA VAL A 136 -14.35 19.60 5.34
C VAL A 136 -13.20 18.90 4.62
N LEU A 137 -12.09 18.73 5.32
CA LEU A 137 -10.97 17.93 4.83
C LEU A 137 -11.26 16.47 5.16
N GLY A 138 -11.59 15.68 4.14
CA GLY A 138 -11.75 14.23 4.31
C GLY A 138 -10.39 13.52 4.48
N PRO A 139 -10.40 12.21 4.81
CA PRO A 139 -9.20 11.43 5.10
C PRO A 139 -8.14 11.44 3.97
N ALA A 140 -8.56 11.71 2.73
CA ALA A 140 -7.71 11.83 1.56
C ALA A 140 -7.18 13.26 1.30
N ALA A 141 -7.29 14.17 2.26
CA ALA A 141 -6.86 15.57 2.16
C ALA A 141 -7.43 16.37 0.95
N ARG A 142 -8.52 15.90 0.33
CA ARG A 142 -9.28 16.68 -0.66
C ARG A 142 -10.34 17.53 0.03
N LEU A 143 -10.41 18.81 -0.37
CA LEU A 143 -11.44 19.75 0.07
C LEU A 143 -12.76 19.38 -0.62
N ALA A 144 -13.66 18.72 0.09
CA ALA A 144 -15.04 18.54 -0.37
C ALA A 144 -15.88 19.73 0.09
N ALA A 145 -16.58 20.38 -0.84
CA ALA A 145 -17.58 21.39 -0.51
C ALA A 145 -18.90 20.66 -0.22
N VAL A 146 -19.28 20.59 1.05
CA VAL A 146 -20.59 20.04 1.44
C VAL A 146 -21.59 21.18 1.39
N GLN A 147 -22.56 21.10 0.48
CA GLN A 147 -23.76 21.95 0.49
C GLN A 147 -24.85 21.21 1.27
N SER A 148 -25.02 21.53 2.55
CA SER A 148 -26.17 21.03 3.32
C SER A 148 -27.34 21.99 3.18
N GLY A 149 -28.45 21.53 2.60
CA GLY A 149 -29.72 22.27 2.52
C GLY A 149 -30.51 22.28 3.85
N LYS A 150 -29.86 22.57 4.99
CA LYS A 150 -30.46 22.59 6.34
C LYS A 150 -29.90 23.77 7.17
N PRO A 151 -30.62 24.26 8.22
CA PRO A 151 -30.47 25.62 8.73
C PRO A 151 -29.04 25.95 9.20
N THR A 152 -28.57 27.12 8.75
CA THR A 152 -27.30 27.76 9.09
C THR A 152 -27.12 27.94 10.59
N GLY A 153 -25.97 27.50 11.12
CA GLY A 153 -25.50 27.87 12.46
C GLY A 153 -25.32 26.74 13.49
N LEU A 154 -25.40 25.48 13.06
CA LEU A 154 -25.06 24.32 13.88
C LEU A 154 -23.57 23.98 13.76
N ILE A 155 -22.89 23.79 14.89
CA ILE A 155 -21.50 23.32 14.92
C ILE A 155 -21.51 21.82 14.58
N PRO A 156 -21.00 21.39 13.41
CA PRO A 156 -21.03 19.98 13.04
C PRO A 156 -20.05 19.22 13.92
N LEU A 157 -20.58 18.36 14.78
CA LEU A 157 -19.80 17.47 15.63
C LEU A 157 -19.92 16.06 15.06
N ASP A 158 -18.78 15.41 14.82
CA ASP A 158 -18.61 14.11 14.13
C ASP A 158 -19.74 13.09 14.41
N SER A 159 -20.23 12.34 13.44
CA SER A 159 -21.37 11.41 13.70
C SER A 159 -20.98 10.15 14.48
N GLY A 160 -19.68 9.91 14.72
CA GLY A 160 -19.16 8.71 15.38
C GLY A 160 -19.18 7.48 14.47
N GLY A 161 -18.23 6.57 14.67
CA GLY A 161 -18.08 5.33 13.90
C GLY A 161 -18.91 4.16 14.44
N MET A 162 -18.68 2.96 13.90
CA MET A 162 -19.45 1.72 14.13
C MET A 162 -19.48 1.17 15.58
N ARG A 163 -18.81 1.80 16.55
CA ARG A 163 -18.67 1.34 17.95
C ARG A 163 -18.84 2.49 18.92
N ASP A 164 -19.36 2.20 20.12
CA ASP A 164 -19.44 3.18 21.21
C ASP A 164 -18.04 3.71 21.52
N SER A 165 -17.86 5.03 21.47
CA SER A 165 -16.54 5.65 21.66
C SER A 165 -16.64 7.02 22.31
N LEU A 166 -15.64 7.32 23.14
CA LEU A 166 -15.46 8.62 23.79
C LEU A 166 -14.77 9.57 22.82
N PHE A 167 -15.45 10.65 22.45
CA PHE A 167 -14.92 11.69 21.58
C PHE A 167 -14.65 12.96 22.38
N ARG A 168 -13.54 13.63 22.05
CA ARG A 168 -13.28 15.01 22.42
C ARG A 168 -13.22 15.84 21.14
N THR A 169 -14.02 16.90 21.07
CA THR A 169 -13.98 17.88 19.99
C THR A 169 -13.68 19.25 20.56
N ASP A 170 -12.60 19.88 20.11
CA ASP A 170 -12.29 21.26 20.46
C ASP A 170 -13.03 22.21 19.49
N VAL A 171 -13.65 23.26 20.03
CA VAL A 171 -14.51 24.21 19.32
C VAL A 171 -14.04 25.62 19.63
N ASP A 172 -13.60 26.33 18.60
CA ASP A 172 -13.11 27.70 18.69
C ASP A 172 -14.09 28.68 18.04
N LEU A 173 -14.56 29.68 18.80
CA LEU A 173 -15.50 30.69 18.32
C LEU A 173 -14.86 32.08 18.35
N TYR A 174 -14.70 32.67 17.16
CA TYR A 174 -14.11 33.99 16.98
C TYR A 174 -15.15 35.11 17.12
N LEU A 175 -14.80 36.15 17.87
CA LEU A 175 -15.55 37.39 17.96
C LEU A 175 -14.66 38.54 17.46
N PRO A 176 -15.07 39.26 16.40
CA PRO A 176 -14.25 40.32 15.78
C PRO A 176 -14.14 41.59 16.64
N GLU A 177 -14.87 41.66 17.76
CA GLU A 177 -14.85 42.77 18.71
C GLU A 177 -14.69 42.25 20.14
N LEU A 178 -14.05 43.03 21.01
CA LEU A 178 -14.03 42.71 22.45
C LEU A 178 -15.43 42.90 23.07
N PRO A 179 -15.88 41.99 23.95
CA PRO A 179 -17.14 42.13 24.70
C PRO A 179 -17.21 43.45 25.47
N PRO A 180 -18.30 44.26 25.42
CA PRO A 180 -18.43 45.54 26.15
C PRO A 180 -18.12 45.37 27.65
N PRO A 181 -17.60 46.41 28.33
CA PRO A 181 -17.33 46.33 29.76
C PRO A 181 -18.61 46.01 30.55
N GLY A 182 -18.50 45.19 31.60
CA GLY A 182 -19.63 44.70 32.39
C GLY A 182 -19.85 43.18 32.32
N GLU A 183 -20.99 42.71 32.82
CA GLU A 183 -21.31 41.28 32.86
C GLU A 183 -21.61 40.73 31.45
N ALA A 184 -20.81 39.76 30.99
CA ALA A 184 -21.14 38.93 29.84
C ALA A 184 -21.49 37.51 30.31
N ARG A 185 -22.35 36.82 29.55
CA ARG A 185 -22.76 35.44 29.86
C ARG A 185 -22.64 34.57 28.61
N LEU A 186 -21.88 33.48 28.73
CA LEU A 186 -21.83 32.40 27.75
C LEU A 186 -23.06 31.50 27.96
N VAL A 187 -23.86 31.33 26.92
CA VAL A 187 -25.04 30.47 26.89
C VAL A 187 -24.74 29.26 26.01
N VAL A 188 -24.96 28.06 26.54
CA VAL A 188 -24.81 26.80 25.81
C VAL A 188 -26.11 26.01 25.92
N GLU A 189 -26.56 25.42 24.82
CA GLU A 189 -27.75 24.56 24.78
C GLU A 189 -27.52 23.44 23.77
N TRP A 190 -27.94 22.21 24.09
CA TRP A 190 -27.98 21.13 23.13
C TRP A 190 -29.14 20.16 23.43
N PRO A 191 -30.34 20.42 22.84
CA PRO A 191 -31.55 19.66 23.16
C PRO A 191 -31.46 18.16 22.85
N ASP A 192 -30.82 17.77 21.73
CA ASP A 192 -30.75 16.36 21.30
C ASP A 192 -29.93 15.45 22.23
N GLU A 193 -29.00 16.05 22.98
CA GLU A 193 -28.11 15.39 23.94
C GLU A 193 -28.51 15.70 25.40
N ASP A 194 -29.75 16.16 25.60
CA ASP A 194 -30.32 16.53 26.90
C ASP A 194 -29.45 17.54 27.70
N VAL A 195 -28.75 18.43 26.99
CA VAL A 195 -28.02 19.56 27.60
C VAL A 195 -28.96 20.76 27.68
N PRO A 196 -29.47 21.12 28.88
CA PRO A 196 -30.36 22.27 29.03
C PRO A 196 -29.61 23.58 28.74
N GLU A 197 -30.35 24.66 28.52
CA GLU A 197 -29.75 26.00 28.43
C GLU A 197 -29.01 26.33 29.73
N THR A 198 -27.69 26.48 29.64
CA THR A 198 -26.80 26.81 30.75
C THR A 198 -26.19 28.18 30.52
N SER A 199 -25.96 28.92 31.60
CA SER A 199 -25.34 30.24 31.56
C SER A 199 -24.09 30.29 32.43
N THR A 200 -22.95 30.59 31.80
CA THR A 200 -21.64 30.71 32.46
C THR A 200 -21.20 32.18 32.45
N PRO A 201 -20.86 32.78 33.61
CA PRO A 201 -20.41 34.17 33.64
C PRO A 201 -19.05 34.35 32.95
N VAL A 202 -18.90 35.45 32.23
CA VAL A 202 -17.69 35.86 31.52
C VAL A 202 -17.28 37.24 32.01
N ASP A 203 -16.05 37.35 32.50
CA ASP A 203 -15.47 38.63 32.94
C ASP A 203 -14.93 39.40 31.72
N ALA A 204 -15.77 40.25 31.13
CA ALA A 204 -15.41 41.06 29.97
C ALA A 204 -14.30 42.06 30.29
N ASP A 205 -14.23 42.54 31.53
CA ASP A 205 -13.21 43.49 31.97
C ASP A 205 -11.83 42.81 32.06
N ALA A 206 -11.78 41.55 32.50
CA ALA A 206 -10.56 40.74 32.47
C ALA A 206 -10.08 40.45 31.04
N LEU A 207 -10.99 40.16 30.10
CA LEU A 207 -10.66 39.99 28.69
C LEU A 207 -10.12 41.29 28.08
N ARG A 208 -10.75 42.43 28.33
CA ARG A 208 -10.23 43.73 27.88
C ARG A 208 -8.90 44.09 28.50
N ALA A 209 -8.69 43.80 29.78
CA ALA A 209 -7.39 43.99 30.40
C ALA A 209 -6.33 43.08 29.76
N ALA A 210 -6.70 41.85 29.38
CA ALA A 210 -5.81 40.92 28.70
C ALA A 210 -5.47 41.35 27.26
N SER A 211 -6.36 42.05 26.55
CA SER A 211 -6.09 42.52 25.18
C SER A 211 -4.86 43.43 25.11
N THR A 212 -4.61 44.20 26.17
CA THR A 212 -3.42 45.06 26.29
C THR A 212 -2.11 44.30 26.49
N ARG A 213 -2.18 43.00 26.85
CA ARG A 213 -1.04 42.10 26.99
C ARG A 213 -0.74 41.31 25.70
N ALA A 214 -1.55 41.47 24.65
CA ALA A 214 -1.23 40.92 23.34
C ALA A 214 0.05 41.60 22.83
N VAL A 215 0.97 40.81 22.30
CA VAL A 215 2.29 41.28 21.88
C VAL A 215 2.28 41.48 20.37
N GLU A 216 2.55 42.70 19.90
CA GLU A 216 2.80 42.94 18.49
C GLU A 216 4.10 42.25 18.08
N VAL A 217 4.04 41.39 17.08
CA VAL A 217 5.17 40.54 16.67
C VAL A 217 6.25 41.37 15.96
N TRP A 218 5.86 42.47 15.30
CA TRP A 218 6.76 43.32 14.50
C TRP A 218 6.69 44.81 14.86
N PRO A 219 7.13 45.23 16.06
CA PRO A 219 7.05 46.63 16.47
C PRO A 219 7.98 47.51 15.62
N GLY A 220 7.41 48.47 14.87
CA GLY A 220 8.17 49.53 14.17
C GLY A 220 8.37 49.38 12.66
N LEU A 221 7.65 48.48 11.97
CA LEU A 221 7.60 48.49 10.51
C LEU A 221 6.93 49.79 9.99
N PRO A 222 7.58 50.58 9.11
CA PRO A 222 6.95 51.78 8.56
C PRO A 222 5.76 51.40 7.68
N THR A 223 4.63 52.10 7.85
CA THR A 223 3.45 51.93 7.00
C THR A 223 3.83 52.19 5.53
N PRO A 224 3.67 51.21 4.62
CA PRO A 224 4.00 51.40 3.22
C PRO A 224 3.15 52.52 2.61
N ARG A 225 3.80 53.38 1.81
CA ARG A 225 3.11 54.44 1.05
C ARG A 225 2.06 53.81 0.13
N ALA A 226 0.82 54.27 0.25
CA ALA A 226 -0.26 53.95 -0.67
C ALA A 226 0.17 54.31 -2.09
N THR A 227 0.46 53.30 -2.90
CA THR A 227 0.63 53.45 -4.35
C THR A 227 -0.31 52.47 -5.01
N GLY A 228 -1.30 53.04 -5.69
CA GLY A 228 -2.24 52.29 -6.50
C GLY A 228 -1.52 51.65 -7.67
N ASP A 229 -1.53 50.34 -7.71
CA ASP A 229 -1.75 49.59 -8.94
C ASP A 229 -2.29 48.22 -8.57
N ARG A 230 -3.47 47.92 -9.11
CA ARG A 230 -4.20 46.67 -8.88
C ARG A 230 -3.57 45.60 -9.77
N PHE A 231 -2.98 44.57 -9.16
CA PHE A 231 -2.69 43.32 -9.85
C PHE A 231 -3.39 42.18 -9.12
N LEU A 232 -4.35 41.57 -9.84
CA LEU A 232 -4.98 40.30 -9.47
C LEU A 232 -4.07 39.16 -9.95
N VAL A 233 -3.63 38.32 -9.01
CA VAL A 233 -3.15 36.97 -9.31
C VAL A 233 -3.95 36.01 -8.43
N PHE A 234 -4.69 35.12 -9.08
CA PHE A 234 -5.38 34.00 -8.45
C PHE A 234 -4.36 32.91 -8.09
N GLY A 235 -4.15 32.66 -6.80
CA GLY A 235 -3.34 31.57 -6.28
C GLY A 235 -3.65 31.36 -4.80
N ARG A 236 -4.30 30.24 -4.48
CA ARG A 236 -4.80 29.91 -3.14
C ARG A 236 -3.64 29.37 -2.29
N TRP A 237 -2.96 30.23 -1.54
CA TRP A 237 -1.97 29.82 -0.53
C TRP A 237 -2.66 29.69 0.83
N GLY A 238 -2.77 28.45 1.30
CA GLY A 238 -3.16 28.12 2.67
C GLY A 238 -2.07 27.28 3.31
N GLY A 239 -1.12 27.93 3.96
CA GLY A 239 -0.20 27.33 4.92
C GLY A 239 -0.11 28.27 6.14
N PRO A 240 -0.39 27.81 7.38
CA PRO A 240 -0.36 28.67 8.56
C PRO A 240 1.01 28.66 9.25
N PRO A 241 1.44 29.76 9.90
CA PRO A 241 2.46 29.73 10.96
C PRO A 241 1.78 29.52 12.32
N GLY A 242 2.25 28.54 13.10
CA GLY A 242 1.77 28.24 14.46
C GLY A 242 2.59 28.91 15.56
N PHE A 243 2.11 28.82 16.82
CA PHE A 243 2.97 28.71 18.02
C PHE A 243 2.23 28.13 19.24
N LEU A 244 1.65 26.94 19.06
CA LEU A 244 1.94 25.76 19.87
C LEU A 244 2.26 24.71 18.83
N ALA A 245 3.33 23.92 18.97
CA ALA A 245 3.69 22.97 17.92
C ALA A 245 2.43 22.15 17.56
N ARG A 246 1.93 22.32 16.32
CA ARG A 246 0.91 21.43 15.80
C ARG A 246 1.45 20.01 16.02
N PRO A 247 0.67 19.07 16.58
CA PRO A 247 1.08 17.68 16.59
C PRO A 247 1.49 17.35 15.16
N MET A 248 2.76 16.99 15.00
CA MET A 248 3.34 16.76 13.68
C MET A 248 2.42 15.80 12.94
N SER A 249 2.00 16.17 11.73
CA SER A 249 1.19 15.27 10.91
C SER A 249 1.95 13.96 10.71
N ALA A 250 1.27 12.85 10.44
CA ALA A 250 1.93 11.56 10.19
C ALA A 250 3.02 11.67 9.11
N HIS A 251 2.80 12.53 8.10
CA HIS A 251 3.78 12.85 7.08
C HIS A 251 4.99 13.64 7.63
N GLU A 252 4.78 14.67 8.45
CA GLU A 252 5.88 15.44 9.07
C GLU A 252 6.69 14.60 10.08
N LEU A 253 6.02 13.74 10.85
CA LEU A 253 6.65 12.70 11.68
C LEU A 253 7.48 11.75 10.83
N GLY A 254 6.93 11.28 9.71
CA GLY A 254 7.64 10.46 8.73
C GLY A 254 8.90 11.15 8.22
N VAL A 255 8.79 12.36 7.67
CA VAL A 255 9.94 13.12 7.15
C VAL A 255 11.01 13.38 8.21
N LEU A 256 10.64 13.65 9.47
CA LEU A 256 11.61 13.82 10.54
C LEU A 256 12.25 12.52 10.99
N ARG A 257 11.46 11.43 11.04
CA ARG A 257 11.98 10.08 11.29
C ARG A 257 12.95 9.69 10.18
N ASP A 258 12.59 9.86 8.91
CA ASP A 258 13.44 9.53 7.76
C ASP A 258 14.74 10.37 7.76
N ARG A 259 14.66 11.66 8.15
CA ARG A 259 15.86 12.51 8.32
C ARG A 259 16.74 12.06 9.47
N GLU A 260 16.15 11.68 10.59
CA GLU A 260 16.90 11.21 11.74
C GLU A 260 17.49 9.81 11.48
N GLU A 261 16.74 8.91 10.87
CA GLU A 261 17.21 7.61 10.37
C GLU A 261 18.37 7.82 9.38
N ALA A 262 18.26 8.75 8.43
CA ALA A 262 19.36 9.06 7.51
C ALA A 262 20.61 9.61 8.22
N ARG A 263 20.44 10.38 9.31
CA ARG A 263 21.57 10.87 10.14
C ARG A 263 22.20 9.76 10.97
N GLN A 264 21.38 8.89 11.54
CA GLN A 264 21.81 7.82 12.43
C GLN A 264 22.30 6.57 11.68
N ARG A 265 21.92 6.41 10.41
CA ARG A 265 22.24 5.23 9.59
C ARG A 265 23.71 4.86 9.65
N TYR A 266 24.60 5.82 9.48
CA TYR A 266 26.06 5.61 9.44
C TYR A 266 26.77 5.88 10.77
N VAL A 267 26.03 6.03 11.87
CA VAL A 267 26.65 6.17 13.20
C VAL A 267 27.22 4.81 13.61
N PRO A 268 28.50 4.73 14.04
CA PRO A 268 29.08 3.47 14.47
C PRO A 268 28.30 2.84 15.63
N ARG A 269 27.91 1.58 15.48
CA ARG A 269 27.17 0.78 16.45
C ARG A 269 27.76 -0.63 16.53
N ALA A 270 27.74 -1.23 17.70
CA ALA A 270 28.28 -2.57 17.96
C ALA A 270 27.30 -3.72 17.62
N ASP A 271 26.23 -3.42 16.86
CA ASP A 271 25.14 -4.33 16.52
C ASP A 271 24.74 -4.17 15.05
N TRP A 272 24.01 -5.15 14.52
CA TRP A 272 23.43 -5.15 13.17
C TRP A 272 21.93 -4.81 13.16
N GLU A 273 21.38 -4.30 14.26
CA GLU A 273 19.95 -4.07 14.38
C GLU A 273 19.48 -2.90 13.49
N GLY A 274 18.27 -3.05 12.95
CA GLY A 274 17.60 -2.03 12.13
C GLY A 274 18.15 -1.91 10.71
N ILE A 275 18.99 -2.84 10.27
CA ILE A 275 19.42 -2.91 8.87
C ILE A 275 18.32 -3.61 8.07
N GLY A 276 17.62 -2.84 7.24
CA GLY A 276 16.67 -3.41 6.28
C GLY A 276 17.37 -4.16 5.15
N TYR A 277 16.59 -4.84 4.30
CA TYR A 277 17.12 -5.68 3.21
C TYR A 277 18.13 -4.97 2.30
N GLU A 278 17.90 -3.70 1.94
CA GLU A 278 18.84 -2.92 1.12
C GLU A 278 20.07 -2.43 1.88
N GLY A 279 20.05 -2.42 3.21
CA GLY A 279 21.20 -1.98 3.99
C GLY A 279 22.40 -2.92 3.88
N TRP A 280 22.20 -4.17 3.45
CA TRP A 280 23.27 -5.15 3.31
C TRP A 280 24.16 -4.92 2.08
N CYS A 281 23.68 -4.21 1.06
CA CYS A 281 24.50 -3.75 -0.07
C CYS A 281 25.13 -2.35 0.16
N ASP A 282 24.77 -1.67 1.25
CA ASP A 282 25.32 -0.36 1.62
C ASP A 282 26.67 -0.51 2.34
N ALA A 283 27.75 -0.53 1.56
CA ALA A 283 29.11 -0.70 2.09
C ALA A 283 29.51 0.36 3.13
N ALA A 284 28.95 1.59 3.06
CA ALA A 284 29.23 2.63 4.05
C ALA A 284 28.56 2.31 5.39
N LEU A 285 27.33 1.80 5.36
CA LEU A 285 26.63 1.32 6.55
C LEU A 285 27.36 0.12 7.18
N ILE A 286 27.75 -0.87 6.38
CA ILE A 286 28.48 -2.05 6.87
C ILE A 286 29.81 -1.64 7.52
N ARG A 287 30.58 -0.76 6.88
CA ARG A 287 31.81 -0.21 7.47
C ARG A 287 31.56 0.50 8.80
N ALA A 288 30.52 1.33 8.88
CA ALA A 288 30.20 2.02 10.13
C ALA A 288 29.89 1.05 11.28
N ARG A 289 29.19 -0.07 11.01
CA ARG A 289 28.92 -1.10 12.02
C ARG A 289 30.17 -1.85 12.44
N LEU A 290 31.04 -2.20 11.50
CA LEU A 290 32.34 -2.81 11.82
C LEU A 290 33.22 -1.87 12.66
N ASP A 291 33.29 -0.58 12.29
CA ASP A 291 34.02 0.46 13.04
C ASP A 291 33.43 0.65 14.47
N GLY A 292 32.13 0.39 14.62
CA GLY A 292 31.42 0.38 15.91
C GLY A 292 31.63 -0.88 16.74
N GLY A 293 32.30 -1.90 16.20
CA GLY A 293 32.59 -3.17 16.88
C GLY A 293 31.55 -4.27 16.68
N ALA A 294 30.66 -4.14 15.69
CA ALA A 294 29.73 -5.23 15.35
C ALA A 294 30.49 -6.47 14.86
N SER A 295 30.10 -7.65 15.35
CA SER A 295 30.76 -8.91 14.99
C SER A 295 30.34 -9.39 13.59
N ALA A 296 31.29 -9.68 12.70
CA ALA A 296 30.99 -10.22 11.37
C ALA A 296 30.43 -11.65 11.40
N ASP A 297 30.58 -12.37 12.53
CA ASP A 297 30.06 -13.74 12.74
C ASP A 297 28.73 -13.75 13.55
N ALA A 298 28.08 -12.60 13.74
CA ALA A 298 26.83 -12.53 14.50
C ALA A 298 25.67 -13.29 13.81
N ASP A 299 24.85 -14.01 14.59
CA ASP A 299 23.54 -14.51 14.12
C ASP A 299 22.57 -13.33 14.09
N VAL A 300 22.20 -12.88 12.89
CA VAL A 300 21.33 -11.72 12.67
C VAL A 300 19.88 -12.16 12.53
N TRP A 301 19.63 -13.17 11.69
CA TRP A 301 18.29 -13.68 11.43
C TRP A 301 18.35 -15.14 10.99
N SER A 302 17.64 -16.03 11.69
CA SER A 302 17.58 -17.46 11.34
C SER A 302 18.96 -18.14 11.17
N GLY A 303 19.96 -17.78 11.97
CA GLY A 303 21.33 -18.32 11.81
C GLY A 303 22.14 -17.65 10.70
N ARG A 304 21.56 -16.72 9.95
CA ARG A 304 22.24 -16.00 8.87
C ARG A 304 23.17 -14.95 9.44
N THR A 305 24.42 -14.99 9.01
CA THR A 305 25.45 -13.99 9.33
C THR A 305 25.36 -12.77 8.41
N PRO A 306 26.00 -11.63 8.75
CA PRO A 306 26.16 -10.50 7.82
C PRO A 306 26.65 -10.91 6.42
N LEU A 307 27.50 -11.94 6.33
CA LEU A 307 28.01 -12.45 5.07
C LEU A 307 26.91 -13.09 4.20
N HIS A 308 25.98 -13.84 4.80
CA HIS A 308 24.83 -14.42 4.09
C HIS A 308 23.92 -13.32 3.52
N LEU A 309 23.62 -12.31 4.34
CA LEU A 309 22.71 -11.22 3.99
C LEU A 309 23.31 -10.30 2.91
N ALA A 310 24.60 -10.00 2.99
CA ALA A 310 25.29 -9.25 1.94
C ALA A 310 25.35 -10.05 0.62
N ALA A 311 25.56 -11.38 0.69
CA ALA A 311 25.60 -12.25 -0.48
C ALA A 311 24.24 -12.37 -1.18
N GLU A 312 23.15 -12.53 -0.43
CA GLU A 312 21.78 -12.58 -0.98
C GLU A 312 21.40 -11.30 -1.74
N ARG A 313 21.90 -10.15 -1.30
CA ARG A 313 21.51 -8.84 -1.83
C ARG A 313 22.47 -8.29 -2.90
N GLY A 314 23.43 -9.09 -3.37
CA GLY A 314 24.41 -8.64 -4.37
C GLY A 314 25.41 -7.60 -3.84
N GLY A 315 25.67 -7.57 -2.54
CA GLY A 315 26.53 -6.57 -1.89
C GLY A 315 28.02 -6.90 -1.97
N ALA A 316 28.61 -6.98 -3.17
CA ALA A 316 30.01 -7.41 -3.33
C ALA A 316 31.02 -6.55 -2.54
N GLU A 317 30.84 -5.23 -2.51
CA GLU A 317 31.66 -4.33 -1.69
C GLU A 317 31.48 -4.57 -0.18
N SER A 318 30.24 -4.84 0.26
CA SER A 318 29.96 -5.23 1.64
C SER A 318 30.67 -6.54 2.01
N LEU A 319 30.66 -7.53 1.11
CA LEU A 319 31.39 -8.79 1.31
C LEU A 319 32.90 -8.54 1.49
N ARG A 320 33.51 -7.70 0.64
CA ARG A 320 34.94 -7.34 0.77
C ARG A 320 35.28 -6.70 2.11
N LEU A 321 34.35 -5.92 2.68
CA LEU A 321 34.51 -5.33 4.00
C LEU A 321 34.35 -6.34 5.12
N LEU A 322 33.43 -7.30 5.00
CA LEU A 322 33.14 -8.30 6.03
C LEU A 322 34.21 -9.40 6.10
N LEU A 323 34.65 -9.91 4.96
CA LEU A 323 35.54 -11.08 4.86
C LEU A 323 36.80 -11.03 5.75
N PRO A 324 37.52 -9.90 5.90
CA PRO A 324 38.68 -9.83 6.80
C PRO A 324 38.35 -10.04 8.28
N HIS A 325 37.08 -9.95 8.66
CA HIS A 325 36.60 -10.05 10.04
C HIS A 325 35.83 -11.36 10.31
N VAL A 326 35.58 -12.18 9.29
CA VAL A 326 34.85 -13.45 9.39
C VAL A 326 35.80 -14.56 9.84
N THR A 327 35.35 -15.38 10.80
CA THR A 327 36.14 -16.52 11.30
C THR A 327 35.93 -17.78 10.45
N ASP A 328 34.71 -17.98 9.95
CA ASP A 328 34.33 -19.12 9.11
C ASP A 328 33.47 -18.65 7.93
N ILE A 329 34.04 -18.69 6.73
CA ILE A 329 33.37 -18.26 5.49
C ILE A 329 32.24 -19.21 5.08
N ASP A 330 32.33 -20.47 5.48
CA ASP A 330 31.40 -21.55 5.13
C ASP A 330 30.45 -21.89 6.29
N ALA A 331 30.33 -21.01 7.27
CA ALA A 331 29.35 -21.13 8.34
C ALA A 331 27.94 -21.27 7.73
N PRO A 332 27.19 -22.34 8.02
CA PRO A 332 25.84 -22.51 7.47
C PRO A 332 24.80 -21.75 8.30
N ASP A 333 23.73 -21.28 7.65
CA ASP A 333 22.51 -20.84 8.30
C ASP A 333 21.65 -22.04 8.82
N ARG A 334 20.44 -21.76 9.32
CA ARG A 334 19.58 -22.82 9.88
C ARG A 334 19.05 -23.78 8.82
N GLU A 335 19.01 -23.36 7.57
CA GLU A 335 18.63 -24.15 6.41
C GLU A 335 19.81 -24.97 5.85
N GLY A 336 21.01 -24.77 6.39
CA GLY A 336 22.23 -25.46 5.96
C GLY A 336 22.91 -24.78 4.78
N HIS A 337 22.51 -23.56 4.43
CA HIS A 337 23.04 -22.79 3.31
C HIS A 337 24.17 -21.87 3.75
N THR A 338 25.21 -21.79 2.93
CA THR A 338 26.37 -20.89 3.10
C THR A 338 26.15 -19.54 2.42
N ALA A 339 26.99 -18.54 2.72
CA ALA A 339 26.97 -17.27 1.98
C ALA A 339 27.14 -17.45 0.45
N LEU A 340 27.95 -18.42 -0.01
CA LEU A 340 28.13 -18.69 -1.43
C LEU A 340 26.87 -19.24 -2.10
N TRP A 341 26.05 -20.00 -1.36
CA TRP A 341 24.73 -20.45 -1.83
C TRP A 341 23.82 -19.26 -2.09
N HIS A 342 23.70 -18.33 -1.15
CA HIS A 342 22.88 -17.12 -1.32
C HIS A 342 23.34 -16.26 -2.49
N ALA A 343 24.66 -16.05 -2.67
CA ALA A 343 25.19 -15.34 -3.84
C ALA A 343 24.87 -16.06 -5.16
N THR A 344 24.90 -17.40 -5.16
CA THR A 344 24.55 -18.22 -6.31
C THR A 344 23.07 -18.07 -6.69
N CYS A 345 22.18 -18.11 -5.69
CA CYS A 345 20.74 -17.90 -5.88
C CYS A 345 20.42 -16.48 -6.35
N ALA A 346 21.14 -15.48 -5.85
CA ALA A 346 21.02 -14.09 -6.33
C ALA A 346 21.51 -13.90 -7.77
N GLY A 347 22.35 -14.81 -8.29
CA GLY A 347 22.94 -14.69 -9.62
C GLY A 347 23.97 -13.57 -9.76
N ASP A 348 24.51 -13.07 -8.64
CA ASP A 348 25.47 -11.97 -8.61
C ASP A 348 26.90 -12.49 -8.84
N GLU A 349 27.41 -12.32 -10.07
CA GLU A 349 28.75 -12.80 -10.45
C GLU A 349 29.86 -12.22 -9.56
N GLU A 350 29.72 -10.96 -9.15
CA GLU A 350 30.75 -10.27 -8.38
C GLU A 350 30.86 -10.81 -6.96
N CYS A 351 29.72 -11.07 -6.30
CA CYS A 351 29.63 -11.73 -5.01
C CYS A 351 30.18 -13.16 -5.08
N VAL A 352 29.77 -13.93 -6.08
CA VAL A 352 30.26 -15.31 -6.31
C VAL A 352 31.79 -15.32 -6.45
N ARG A 353 32.35 -14.46 -7.30
CA ARG A 353 33.82 -14.36 -7.48
C ARG A 353 34.52 -13.91 -6.21
N THR A 354 33.93 -12.99 -5.45
CA THR A 354 34.51 -12.46 -4.21
C THR A 354 34.59 -13.55 -3.14
N LEU A 355 33.54 -14.34 -2.95
CA LEU A 355 33.51 -15.44 -1.98
C LEU A 355 34.44 -16.59 -2.40
N ILE A 356 34.43 -17.00 -3.67
CA ILE A 356 35.35 -18.02 -4.19
C ILE A 356 36.82 -17.56 -4.03
N GLY A 357 37.11 -16.30 -4.35
CA GLY A 357 38.44 -15.73 -4.20
C GLY A 357 38.93 -15.67 -2.76
N ALA A 358 38.00 -15.62 -1.79
CA ALA A 358 38.28 -15.68 -0.36
C ALA A 358 38.38 -17.12 0.19
N GLY A 359 38.14 -18.14 -0.65
CA GLY A 359 38.31 -19.55 -0.30
C GLY A 359 37.05 -20.28 0.14
N ALA A 360 35.85 -19.76 -0.15
CA ALA A 360 34.59 -20.44 0.13
C ALA A 360 34.50 -21.81 -0.57
N ASP A 361 33.89 -22.80 0.08
CA ASP A 361 33.69 -24.12 -0.49
C ASP A 361 32.59 -24.12 -1.56
N VAL A 362 32.98 -24.53 -2.75
CA VAL A 362 32.16 -24.51 -3.96
C VAL A 362 31.37 -25.82 -4.16
N TRP A 363 31.87 -26.94 -3.65
CA TRP A 363 31.46 -28.26 -4.11
C TRP A 363 30.73 -29.12 -3.08
N THR A 364 30.72 -28.74 -1.79
CA THR A 364 29.93 -29.45 -0.79
C THR A 364 28.43 -29.25 -1.03
N PRO A 365 27.64 -30.34 -1.18
CA PRO A 365 26.19 -30.24 -1.31
C PRO A 365 25.54 -29.68 -0.05
N GLN A 366 24.57 -28.78 -0.24
CA GLN A 366 23.84 -28.11 0.85
C GLN A 366 22.36 -28.52 0.85
N THR A 367 21.78 -28.76 -0.32
CA THR A 367 20.42 -29.30 -0.45
C THR A 367 20.38 -30.42 -1.49
N GLY A 368 20.08 -31.64 -1.03
CA GLY A 368 20.10 -32.82 -1.90
C GLY A 368 21.47 -32.97 -2.59
N PRO A 369 21.53 -33.15 -3.92
CA PRO A 369 22.79 -33.23 -4.66
C PRO A 369 23.40 -31.87 -5.00
N TRP A 370 22.78 -30.75 -4.61
CA TRP A 370 23.14 -29.42 -5.08
C TRP A 370 24.11 -28.72 -4.14
N SER A 371 25.28 -28.38 -4.69
CA SER A 371 26.23 -27.40 -4.13
C SER A 371 26.11 -26.08 -4.90
N PRO A 372 26.66 -24.97 -4.37
CA PRO A 372 26.70 -23.70 -5.10
C PRO A 372 27.37 -23.85 -6.49
N GLY A 373 28.51 -24.55 -6.55
CA GLY A 373 29.19 -24.84 -7.81
C GLY A 373 28.36 -25.66 -8.80
N ARG A 374 27.65 -26.69 -8.33
CA ARG A 374 26.78 -27.50 -9.20
C ARG A 374 25.63 -26.67 -9.76
N LEU A 375 25.03 -25.78 -8.97
CA LEU A 375 24.00 -24.85 -9.45
C LEU A 375 24.58 -23.86 -10.47
N LEU A 376 25.74 -23.26 -10.20
CA LEU A 376 26.41 -22.33 -11.13
C LEU A 376 26.72 -22.98 -12.48
N LEU A 377 27.05 -24.27 -12.53
CA LEU A 377 27.23 -25.00 -13.79
C LEU A 377 25.96 -25.06 -14.67
N THR A 378 24.78 -24.81 -14.11
CA THR A 378 23.50 -24.75 -14.83
C THR A 378 23.16 -23.36 -15.35
N THR A 379 23.96 -22.32 -15.05
CA THR A 379 23.66 -20.92 -15.38
C THR A 379 24.72 -20.32 -16.32
N PRO A 380 24.52 -19.09 -16.83
CA PRO A 380 25.56 -18.37 -17.56
C PRO A 380 26.87 -18.16 -16.78
N LEU A 381 26.85 -18.31 -15.46
CA LEU A 381 28.04 -18.21 -14.59
C LEU A 381 28.87 -19.49 -14.52
N ALA A 382 28.48 -20.56 -15.23
CA ALA A 382 29.24 -21.81 -15.30
C ALA A 382 30.75 -21.62 -15.56
N PRO A 383 31.22 -20.70 -16.44
CA PRO A 383 32.65 -20.47 -16.66
C PRO A 383 33.43 -20.01 -15.42
N VAL A 384 32.77 -19.47 -14.39
CA VAL A 384 33.41 -19.05 -13.14
C VAL A 384 33.91 -20.25 -12.34
N VAL A 385 33.20 -21.39 -12.41
CA VAL A 385 33.47 -22.58 -11.59
C VAL A 385 33.95 -23.79 -12.39
N ALA A 386 33.76 -23.81 -13.72
CA ALA A 386 34.05 -24.96 -14.57
C ALA A 386 35.50 -25.45 -14.51
N GLU A 387 36.47 -24.54 -14.31
CA GLU A 387 37.89 -24.85 -14.26
C GLU A 387 38.43 -25.00 -12.82
N LEU A 388 37.58 -24.87 -11.80
CA LEU A 388 38.00 -25.01 -10.41
C LEU A 388 38.23 -26.49 -10.04
N PRO A 389 39.18 -26.80 -9.14
CA PRO A 389 39.39 -28.15 -8.65
C PRO A 389 38.11 -28.71 -8.02
N GLY A 390 37.71 -29.92 -8.40
CA GLY A 390 36.49 -30.56 -7.91
C GLY A 390 35.27 -30.39 -8.82
N ALA A 391 35.38 -29.59 -9.89
CA ALA A 391 34.31 -29.46 -10.88
C ALA A 391 34.00 -30.80 -11.56
N VAL A 392 32.73 -31.18 -11.55
CA VAL A 392 32.20 -32.34 -12.27
C VAL A 392 31.20 -31.84 -13.29
N ALA A 393 31.46 -32.10 -14.57
CA ALA A 393 30.55 -31.72 -15.64
C ALA A 393 29.18 -32.40 -15.45
N LEU A 394 28.11 -31.64 -15.70
CA LEU A 394 26.75 -32.18 -15.74
C LEU A 394 26.59 -33.08 -16.98
N PRO A 395 25.83 -34.18 -16.89
CA PRO A 395 25.48 -34.99 -18.06
C PRO A 395 24.82 -34.13 -19.15
N ASP A 396 25.12 -34.43 -20.42
CA ASP A 396 24.58 -33.69 -21.56
C ASP A 396 23.04 -33.65 -21.56
N GLU A 397 22.39 -34.72 -21.10
CA GLU A 397 20.93 -34.82 -20.97
C GLU A 397 20.38 -33.82 -19.93
N GLU A 398 21.06 -33.69 -18.79
CA GLU A 398 20.66 -32.77 -17.72
C GLU A 398 20.81 -31.32 -18.22
N LEU A 399 21.94 -31.00 -18.86
CA LEU A 399 22.16 -29.67 -19.44
C LEU A 399 21.16 -29.34 -20.57
N ALA A 400 20.82 -30.33 -21.40
CA ALA A 400 19.79 -30.17 -22.42
C ALA A 400 18.41 -29.90 -21.80
N ALA A 401 18.09 -30.51 -20.65
CA ALA A 401 16.85 -30.25 -19.93
C ALA A 401 16.79 -28.83 -19.35
N PHE A 402 17.89 -28.31 -18.80
CA PHE A 402 17.99 -26.90 -18.38
C PHE A 402 17.80 -25.96 -19.58
N ARG A 403 18.49 -26.19 -20.69
CA ARG A 403 18.35 -25.36 -21.90
C ARG A 403 16.91 -25.36 -22.45
N ALA A 404 16.22 -26.51 -22.38
CA ALA A 404 14.84 -26.62 -22.79
C ALA A 404 13.90 -25.83 -21.87
N ALA A 405 14.15 -25.84 -20.55
CA ALA A 405 13.42 -25.00 -19.60
C ALA A 405 13.68 -23.50 -19.90
N ASP A 406 14.93 -23.11 -20.14
CA ASP A 406 15.32 -21.72 -20.45
C ASP A 406 14.62 -21.18 -21.69
N ALA A 407 14.58 -21.97 -22.76
CA ALA A 407 13.86 -21.61 -23.97
C ALA A 407 12.36 -21.40 -23.72
N LEU A 408 11.77 -22.22 -22.85
CA LEU A 408 10.36 -22.11 -22.53
C LEU A 408 10.07 -20.88 -21.65
N VAL A 409 10.93 -20.60 -20.66
CA VAL A 409 10.86 -19.38 -19.84
C VAL A 409 11.00 -18.13 -20.72
N ALA A 410 11.96 -18.13 -21.65
CA ALA A 410 12.14 -17.04 -22.59
C ALA A 410 10.89 -16.76 -23.43
N ALA A 411 10.19 -17.82 -23.88
CA ALA A 411 8.94 -17.70 -24.62
C ALA A 411 7.81 -17.00 -23.83
N PHE A 412 7.88 -16.97 -22.50
CA PHE A 412 6.92 -16.27 -21.63
C PHE A 412 7.45 -14.92 -21.08
N THR A 413 8.68 -14.51 -21.38
CA THR A 413 9.31 -13.32 -20.77
C THR A 413 8.86 -11.98 -21.40
N ASP A 414 8.60 -11.93 -22.72
CA ASP A 414 8.21 -10.69 -23.43
C ASP A 414 6.71 -10.33 -23.27
N ALA A 415 6.02 -11.08 -22.43
CA ALA A 415 4.63 -10.90 -22.11
C ALA A 415 4.47 -9.83 -21.01
N ASN A 416 4.39 -8.55 -21.37
CA ASN A 416 3.99 -7.52 -20.40
C ASN A 416 2.53 -7.81 -19.97
N ARG A 417 2.34 -8.54 -18.87
CA ARG A 417 1.03 -9.04 -18.45
C ARG A 417 0.84 -8.89 -16.94
N TRP A 418 -0.38 -8.50 -16.61
CA TRP A 418 -0.90 -8.62 -15.25
C TRP A 418 -1.40 -10.05 -15.07
N THR A 419 -0.73 -10.84 -14.24
CA THR A 419 -1.12 -12.23 -13.98
C THR A 419 -1.94 -12.40 -12.72
N GLU A 420 -2.05 -11.41 -11.85
CA GLU A 420 -2.85 -11.56 -10.64
C GLU A 420 -4.33 -11.79 -10.97
N GLY A 421 -4.89 -12.87 -10.42
CA GLY A 421 -6.26 -13.30 -10.69
C GLY A 421 -6.41 -14.10 -11.99
N LEU A 422 -5.33 -14.32 -12.75
CA LEU A 422 -5.36 -15.10 -13.97
C LEU A 422 -5.34 -16.60 -13.68
N GLY A 423 -6.32 -17.31 -14.20
CA GLY A 423 -6.27 -18.75 -14.38
C GLY A 423 -5.80 -19.11 -15.79
N VAL A 424 -4.89 -20.08 -15.88
CA VAL A 424 -4.38 -20.61 -17.16
C VAL A 424 -4.40 -22.12 -17.13
N ALA A 425 -4.82 -22.78 -18.21
CA ALA A 425 -4.62 -24.22 -18.39
C ALA A 425 -3.91 -24.53 -19.70
N PHE A 426 -2.87 -25.35 -19.64
CA PHE A 426 -2.18 -25.88 -20.80
C PHE A 426 -2.67 -27.30 -21.07
N VAL A 427 -3.13 -27.57 -22.29
CA VAL A 427 -3.67 -28.88 -22.68
C VAL A 427 -2.89 -29.40 -23.88
N ARG A 428 -2.34 -30.60 -23.77
CA ARG A 428 -1.54 -31.21 -24.83
C ARG A 428 -2.41 -31.88 -25.88
N GLY A 429 -2.07 -31.70 -27.16
CA GLY A 429 -2.54 -32.56 -28.26
C GLY A 429 -4.00 -32.41 -28.69
N LEU A 430 -4.77 -31.51 -28.08
CA LEU A 430 -6.15 -31.23 -28.47
C LEU A 430 -6.25 -29.94 -29.26
N GLY A 431 -7.04 -29.95 -30.34
CA GLY A 431 -7.39 -28.74 -31.08
C GLY A 431 -8.51 -27.96 -30.39
N GLY A 432 -8.67 -26.67 -30.74
CA GLY A 432 -9.60 -25.77 -30.05
C GLY A 432 -11.04 -26.25 -30.09
N ALA A 433 -11.49 -26.78 -31.23
CA ALA A 433 -12.85 -27.30 -31.38
C ALA A 433 -13.14 -28.57 -30.54
N GLU A 434 -12.13 -29.35 -30.18
CA GLU A 434 -12.29 -30.47 -29.25
C GLU A 434 -12.39 -29.98 -27.81
N VAL A 435 -11.56 -29.02 -27.41
CA VAL A 435 -11.62 -28.41 -26.09
C VAL A 435 -12.97 -27.73 -25.86
N VAL A 436 -13.46 -26.94 -26.82
CA VAL A 436 -14.78 -26.28 -26.74
C VAL A 436 -15.92 -27.30 -26.53
N ARG A 437 -15.88 -28.45 -27.22
CA ARG A 437 -16.87 -29.52 -27.04
C ARG A 437 -16.80 -30.14 -25.65
N ARG A 438 -15.60 -30.32 -25.09
CA ARG A 438 -15.41 -30.86 -23.73
C ARG A 438 -15.88 -29.89 -22.65
N LEU A 439 -15.80 -28.60 -22.92
CA LEU A 439 -16.35 -27.54 -22.07
C LEU A 439 -17.88 -27.40 -22.20
N GLY A 440 -18.55 -28.23 -23.02
CA GLY A 440 -20.00 -28.26 -23.14
C GLY A 440 -20.61 -27.31 -24.17
N ALA A 441 -19.79 -26.67 -25.01
CA ALA A 441 -20.25 -25.72 -26.03
C ALA A 441 -20.10 -26.25 -27.47
N ASP A 442 -20.86 -25.67 -28.40
CA ASP A 442 -20.72 -25.95 -29.83
C ASP A 442 -19.64 -25.04 -30.44
N PRO A 443 -18.56 -25.60 -31.03
CA PRO A 443 -17.52 -24.82 -31.70
C PRO A 443 -18.03 -23.89 -32.80
N ALA A 444 -19.18 -24.17 -33.41
CA ALA A 444 -19.80 -23.30 -34.41
C ALA A 444 -20.42 -22.03 -33.81
N LEU A 445 -20.75 -22.05 -32.51
CA LEU A 445 -21.29 -20.92 -31.76
C LEU A 445 -20.21 -20.11 -31.04
N CYS A 446 -18.96 -20.59 -31.04
CA CYS A 446 -17.80 -19.94 -30.45
C CYS A 446 -16.80 -19.53 -31.56
N PRO A 447 -17.09 -18.48 -32.36
CA PRO A 447 -16.17 -18.04 -33.40
C PRO A 447 -14.85 -17.56 -32.80
N GLU A 448 -13.80 -17.57 -33.62
CA GLU A 448 -12.51 -16.98 -33.25
C GLU A 448 -12.63 -15.45 -33.25
N ILE A 449 -12.30 -14.85 -32.12
CA ILE A 449 -12.39 -13.41 -31.87
C ILE A 449 -10.97 -12.87 -31.78
N LEU A 450 -10.69 -11.77 -32.49
CA LEU A 450 -9.44 -11.05 -32.31
C LEU A 450 -9.49 -10.28 -30.98
N PRO A 451 -8.38 -10.18 -30.26
CA PRO A 451 -8.35 -9.66 -28.90
C PRO A 451 -8.90 -8.24 -28.69
N LYS A 452 -8.84 -7.37 -29.72
CA LYS A 452 -9.47 -6.03 -29.72
C LYS A 452 -11.00 -6.06 -29.67
N ASP A 453 -11.60 -7.15 -30.09
CA ASP A 453 -13.05 -7.37 -30.10
C ASP A 453 -13.51 -8.15 -28.85
N ALA A 454 -12.58 -8.45 -27.92
CA ALA A 454 -12.81 -9.23 -26.72
C ALA A 454 -12.66 -8.42 -25.41
N SER A 455 -12.27 -7.15 -25.48
CA SER A 455 -12.30 -6.22 -24.34
C SER A 455 -13.74 -5.88 -24.00
N PHE A 456 -14.08 -5.93 -22.71
CA PHE A 456 -15.39 -5.51 -22.16
C PHE A 456 -15.59 -3.99 -22.12
N GLU A 457 -14.66 -3.20 -22.68
CA GLU A 457 -14.79 -1.76 -22.76
C GLU A 457 -15.41 -1.38 -24.12
N GLU A 458 -16.51 -0.61 -24.05
CA GLU A 458 -17.31 -0.03 -25.14
C GLU A 458 -18.43 -0.91 -25.73
N ASP A 459 -19.44 -1.21 -24.89
CA ASP A 459 -20.84 -1.05 -25.30
C ASP A 459 -21.58 -0.23 -24.22
N ASP A 460 -21.09 1.00 -23.99
CA ASP A 460 -21.88 2.14 -23.57
C ASP A 460 -22.87 2.52 -24.69
N GLY A 461 -23.73 1.56 -25.01
CA GLY A 461 -24.98 1.82 -25.70
C GLY A 461 -25.76 2.79 -24.84
N PHE A 462 -25.88 4.02 -25.32
CA PHE A 462 -26.91 4.99 -24.94
C PHE A 462 -28.28 4.29 -24.87
N ALA A 463 -28.61 3.72 -23.72
CA ALA A 463 -29.98 3.43 -23.33
C ALA A 463 -30.51 4.75 -22.75
N GLU A 464 -31.49 5.30 -23.45
CA GLU A 464 -32.19 6.51 -23.05
C GLU A 464 -32.69 6.39 -21.60
N ASP A 465 -32.36 7.40 -20.81
CA ASP A 465 -33.04 7.90 -19.63
C ASP A 465 -34.49 7.37 -19.46
N ASP A 466 -34.66 6.37 -18.59
CA ASP A 466 -35.95 6.02 -18.00
C ASP A 466 -35.90 5.98 -16.47
N GLY A 467 -35.30 7.02 -15.87
CA GLY A 467 -35.70 7.58 -14.58
C GLY A 467 -36.21 6.62 -13.49
N THR A 468 -35.52 5.53 -13.22
CA THR A 468 -35.82 4.61 -12.12
C THR A 468 -34.58 4.44 -11.24
N ASP A 469 -34.71 5.00 -10.03
CA ASP A 469 -33.99 4.75 -8.78
C ASP A 469 -32.57 4.15 -8.89
N ALA A 470 -31.58 5.04 -8.91
CA ALA A 470 -30.15 4.72 -8.84
C ALA A 470 -29.68 4.40 -7.40
N ASP A 471 -30.35 3.45 -6.73
CA ASP A 471 -30.00 2.98 -5.37
C ASP A 471 -29.82 1.43 -5.26
N ASP A 472 -29.74 0.68 -6.37
CA ASP A 472 -29.46 -0.77 -6.38
C ASP A 472 -28.01 -1.09 -6.84
N TRP A 473 -27.00 -0.58 -6.13
CA TRP A 473 -25.58 -0.93 -6.36
C TRP A 473 -25.01 -1.98 -5.38
N GLU A 474 -25.85 -2.90 -4.91
CA GLU A 474 -25.41 -4.13 -4.23
C GLU A 474 -25.88 -5.37 -5.00
N ASP A 475 -25.49 -5.51 -6.27
CA ASP A 475 -25.46 -6.83 -6.90
C ASP A 475 -24.22 -7.59 -6.36
N GLU A 476 -24.48 -8.51 -5.45
CA GLU A 476 -23.55 -9.52 -4.90
C GLU A 476 -22.91 -10.45 -5.98
N ASP A 477 -23.29 -10.29 -7.25
CA ASP A 477 -23.02 -11.22 -8.37
C ASP A 477 -21.93 -10.77 -9.36
N GLY A 478 -21.25 -9.63 -9.13
CA GLY A 478 -20.21 -9.12 -10.05
C GLY A 478 -19.04 -10.10 -10.29
N CYS A 479 -18.67 -10.89 -9.28
CA CYS A 479 -17.64 -11.94 -9.39
C CYS A 479 -18.13 -13.18 -10.16
N ASP A 480 -19.44 -13.43 -10.21
CA ASP A 480 -20.02 -14.65 -10.77
C ASP A 480 -20.05 -14.63 -12.31
N ARG A 481 -20.00 -13.44 -12.93
CA ARG A 481 -20.06 -13.28 -14.39
C ARG A 481 -18.71 -13.57 -15.09
N ALA A 482 -17.57 -13.31 -14.43
CA ALA A 482 -16.23 -13.61 -14.97
C ALA A 482 -15.94 -15.12 -15.00
N LEU A 483 -16.41 -15.85 -13.99
CA LEU A 483 -16.30 -17.32 -13.91
C LEU A 483 -17.11 -18.04 -15.00
N ARG A 484 -18.06 -17.38 -15.66
CA ARG A 484 -18.89 -17.99 -16.71
C ARG A 484 -18.18 -18.16 -18.05
N PHE A 485 -17.04 -17.51 -18.28
CA PHE A 485 -16.40 -17.55 -19.60
C PHE A 485 -14.93 -17.92 -19.52
N VAL A 486 -14.50 -18.77 -20.45
CA VAL A 486 -13.08 -19.04 -20.68
C VAL A 486 -12.71 -18.71 -22.12
N SER A 487 -11.48 -18.30 -22.33
CA SER A 487 -10.90 -18.13 -23.66
C SER A 487 -10.07 -19.35 -24.01
N VAL A 488 -10.31 -19.94 -25.18
CA VAL A 488 -9.54 -21.08 -25.71
C VAL A 488 -8.71 -20.60 -26.89
N THR A 489 -7.39 -20.77 -26.79
CA THR A 489 -6.43 -20.43 -27.83
C THR A 489 -5.70 -21.69 -28.28
N GLU A 490 -5.74 -21.98 -29.58
CA GLU A 490 -5.07 -23.15 -30.14
C GLU A 490 -3.57 -22.89 -30.33
N VAL A 491 -2.75 -23.86 -29.93
CA VAL A 491 -1.29 -23.83 -30.10
C VAL A 491 -0.90 -24.82 -31.19
N PRO A 492 -0.42 -24.34 -32.35
CA PRO A 492 -0.04 -25.22 -33.46
C PRO A 492 1.23 -26.01 -33.13
N GLY A 493 1.39 -27.18 -33.75
CA GLY A 493 2.60 -27.99 -33.65
C GLY A 493 2.32 -29.48 -33.46
N ASP A 494 3.37 -30.25 -33.26
CA ASP A 494 3.32 -31.67 -32.86
C ASP A 494 4.04 -31.82 -31.50
N PRO A 495 3.33 -32.10 -30.40
CA PRO A 495 1.92 -32.51 -30.35
C PRO A 495 0.89 -31.37 -30.50
N GLY A 496 1.30 -30.09 -30.45
CA GLY A 496 0.36 -28.97 -30.41
C GLY A 496 -0.54 -29.03 -29.17
N GLY A 497 -1.62 -28.24 -29.14
CA GLY A 497 -2.57 -28.26 -28.04
C GLY A 497 -3.43 -27.01 -27.93
N CYS A 498 -3.85 -26.70 -26.72
CA CYS A 498 -4.61 -25.49 -26.41
C CYS A 498 -4.14 -24.85 -25.11
N VAL A 499 -4.33 -23.54 -25.03
CA VAL A 499 -4.20 -22.76 -23.82
C VAL A 499 -5.57 -22.18 -23.49
N ILE A 500 -5.98 -22.32 -22.24
CA ILE A 500 -7.24 -21.80 -21.74
C ILE A 500 -6.93 -20.71 -20.74
N THR A 501 -7.58 -19.56 -20.84
CA THR A 501 -7.38 -18.43 -19.90
C THR A 501 -8.70 -17.89 -19.38
N GLN A 502 -8.69 -17.40 -18.15
CA GLN A 502 -9.81 -16.73 -17.50
C GLN A 502 -9.32 -15.78 -16.40
N ASP A 503 -10.03 -14.68 -16.19
CA ASP A 503 -9.89 -13.86 -14.98
C ASP A 503 -10.63 -14.56 -13.82
N GLY A 504 -10.01 -15.61 -13.28
CA GLY A 504 -10.60 -16.52 -12.31
C GLY A 504 -9.87 -17.86 -12.25
N TYR A 505 -10.19 -18.68 -11.25
CA TYR A 505 -9.45 -19.90 -10.93
C TYR A 505 -9.85 -21.14 -11.74
N LEU A 506 -10.95 -21.12 -12.51
CA LEU A 506 -11.52 -22.34 -13.11
C LEU A 506 -10.57 -23.09 -14.04
N PRO A 507 -9.63 -22.46 -14.78
CA PRO A 507 -8.61 -23.21 -15.53
C PRO A 507 -7.74 -24.13 -14.66
N SER A 508 -7.62 -23.85 -13.35
CA SER A 508 -6.94 -24.70 -12.37
C SER A 508 -7.87 -25.63 -11.58
N ASP A 509 -9.19 -25.48 -11.75
CA ASP A 509 -10.20 -26.27 -11.04
C ASP A 509 -10.22 -27.73 -11.52
N GLU A 510 -10.48 -28.64 -10.58
CA GLU A 510 -10.45 -30.08 -10.84
C GLU A 510 -11.51 -30.53 -11.85
N THR A 511 -12.70 -29.93 -11.81
CA THR A 511 -13.83 -30.33 -12.65
C THR A 511 -13.57 -29.95 -14.10
N LEU A 512 -13.13 -28.70 -14.31
CA LEU A 512 -12.79 -28.20 -15.65
C LEU A 512 -11.57 -28.95 -16.21
N LEU A 513 -10.49 -29.11 -15.42
CA LEU A 513 -9.31 -29.86 -15.83
C LEU A 513 -9.61 -31.32 -16.15
N GLY A 514 -10.48 -31.96 -15.37
CA GLY A 514 -10.98 -33.31 -15.63
C GLY A 514 -11.69 -33.42 -16.98
N ALA A 515 -12.53 -32.44 -17.34
CA ALA A 515 -13.23 -32.43 -18.62
C ALA A 515 -12.25 -32.34 -19.81
N ILE A 516 -11.25 -31.47 -19.72
CA ILE A 516 -10.34 -31.20 -20.85
C ILE A 516 -9.16 -32.18 -20.94
N SER A 517 -8.79 -32.87 -19.86
CA SER A 517 -7.64 -33.80 -19.82
C SER A 517 -7.95 -35.24 -20.21
N ALA A 518 -9.20 -35.60 -20.56
CA ALA A 518 -9.54 -36.98 -20.96
C ALA A 518 -8.71 -37.48 -22.17
N GLY A 519 -7.92 -38.56 -22.00
CA GLY A 519 -7.03 -39.08 -23.03
C GLY A 519 -5.80 -38.22 -23.33
N THR A 520 -5.48 -37.24 -22.46
CA THR A 520 -4.29 -36.39 -22.59
C THR A 520 -3.79 -35.91 -21.21
N THR A 521 -2.86 -34.97 -21.19
CA THR A 521 -2.39 -34.28 -19.99
C THR A 521 -2.79 -32.80 -20.10
N ALA A 522 -3.27 -32.25 -18.99
CA ALA A 522 -3.47 -30.83 -18.81
C ALA A 522 -2.83 -30.36 -17.49
N PHE A 523 -2.35 -29.13 -17.45
CA PHE A 523 -1.86 -28.50 -16.24
C PHE A 523 -2.52 -27.13 -16.10
N GLY A 524 -3.22 -26.91 -15.00
CA GLY A 524 -3.84 -25.63 -14.65
C GLY A 524 -3.00 -24.87 -13.64
N LEU A 525 -2.98 -23.55 -13.76
CA LEU A 525 -2.36 -22.59 -12.86
C LEU A 525 -3.37 -21.53 -12.48
N TYR A 526 -3.30 -21.08 -11.24
CA TYR A 526 -4.01 -19.89 -10.78
C TYR A 526 -3.07 -19.02 -9.95
N PHE A 527 -2.89 -17.78 -10.41
CA PHE A 527 -2.15 -16.74 -9.72
C PHE A 527 -3.09 -16.04 -8.73
N ASN A 528 -3.05 -16.43 -7.47
CA ASN A 528 -4.00 -15.92 -6.48
C ASN A 528 -3.63 -14.48 -6.06
N PRO A 529 -4.52 -13.49 -6.22
CA PRO A 529 -4.26 -12.10 -5.78
C PRO A 529 -3.97 -11.97 -4.28
N LYS A 530 -4.39 -12.97 -3.47
CA LYS A 530 -4.13 -13.02 -2.02
C LYS A 530 -2.78 -13.67 -1.67
N GLY A 531 -1.98 -14.05 -2.67
CA GLY A 531 -0.68 -14.70 -2.51
C GLY A 531 -0.67 -16.17 -2.94
N GLY A 532 0.49 -16.59 -3.48
CA GLY A 532 0.77 -17.95 -3.93
C GLY A 532 0.29 -18.25 -5.36
N THR A 533 0.99 -19.17 -6.04
CA THR A 533 0.58 -19.67 -7.36
C THR A 533 0.23 -21.15 -7.24
N HIS A 534 -1.02 -21.50 -7.56
CA HIS A 534 -1.53 -22.85 -7.33
C HIS A 534 -1.60 -23.62 -8.65
N GLY A 535 -0.95 -24.79 -8.68
CA GLY A 535 -0.90 -25.67 -9.83
C GLY A 535 -1.70 -26.95 -9.62
N THR A 536 -2.39 -27.41 -10.67
CA THR A 536 -3.11 -28.68 -10.68
C THR A 536 -2.75 -29.46 -11.95
N LEU A 537 -2.18 -30.65 -11.79
CA LEU A 537 -1.89 -31.57 -12.89
C LEU A 537 -3.02 -32.58 -13.05
N ALA A 538 -3.58 -32.67 -14.26
CA ALA A 538 -4.59 -33.66 -14.62
C ALA A 538 -4.14 -34.57 -15.78
N ARG A 539 -4.41 -35.87 -15.65
CA ARG A 539 -4.13 -36.89 -16.67
C ARG A 539 -5.33 -37.79 -16.85
N ASP A 540 -5.69 -38.03 -18.10
CA ASP A 540 -6.79 -38.91 -18.49
C ASP A 540 -8.11 -38.63 -17.74
N GLY A 541 -8.42 -37.34 -17.56
CA GLY A 541 -9.65 -36.86 -16.95
C GLY A 541 -9.68 -36.89 -15.43
N ARG A 542 -8.53 -37.01 -14.77
CA ARG A 542 -8.41 -37.01 -13.30
C ARG A 542 -7.26 -36.12 -12.84
N CYS A 543 -7.49 -35.39 -11.76
CA CYS A 543 -6.44 -34.69 -11.04
C CYS A 543 -5.51 -35.70 -10.37
N VAL A 544 -4.22 -35.49 -10.57
CA VAL A 544 -3.16 -36.37 -10.10
C VAL A 544 -2.37 -35.71 -8.97
N GLU A 545 -2.24 -34.38 -9.02
CA GLU A 545 -1.37 -33.61 -8.13
C GLU A 545 -1.85 -32.17 -8.03
N HIS A 546 -1.69 -31.61 -6.82
CA HIS A 546 -1.87 -30.20 -6.51
C HIS A 546 -0.61 -29.70 -5.83
N GLU A 547 -0.14 -28.52 -6.21
CA GLU A 547 1.11 -27.96 -5.72
C GLU A 547 1.06 -26.43 -5.67
N GLU A 548 1.93 -25.85 -4.83
CA GLU A 548 2.23 -24.42 -4.88
C GLU A 548 3.49 -24.23 -5.72
N VAL A 549 3.31 -23.66 -6.91
CA VAL A 549 4.37 -23.46 -7.90
C VAL A 549 5.11 -22.16 -7.60
N GLY A 550 6.42 -22.14 -7.84
CA GLY A 550 7.25 -20.94 -7.65
C GLY A 550 8.07 -20.93 -6.36
N LEU A 551 7.84 -21.90 -5.47
CA LEU A 551 8.60 -22.02 -4.23
C LEU A 551 10.03 -22.53 -4.47
N SER A 552 10.95 -22.09 -3.61
CA SER A 552 12.33 -22.57 -3.64
C SER A 552 12.36 -24.09 -3.39
N PRO A 553 13.09 -24.87 -4.21
CA PRO A 553 13.06 -26.32 -4.14
C PRO A 553 13.77 -26.90 -2.91
N GLU A 554 13.16 -27.93 -2.34
CA GLU A 554 13.73 -28.83 -1.36
C GLU A 554 14.38 -30.06 -2.02
N ALA A 555 15.11 -30.85 -1.21
CA ALA A 555 15.80 -32.06 -1.68
C ALA A 555 14.85 -33.15 -2.21
N THR A 556 13.60 -33.16 -1.74
CA THR A 556 12.56 -34.13 -2.14
C THR A 556 11.77 -33.70 -3.36
N ASP A 557 11.90 -32.44 -3.79
CA ASP A 557 11.08 -31.90 -4.86
C ASP A 557 11.47 -32.47 -6.23
N PRO A 558 10.52 -32.48 -7.19
CA PRO A 558 10.79 -32.91 -8.54
C PRO A 558 11.97 -32.15 -9.15
N SER A 559 12.78 -32.83 -9.96
CA SER A 559 13.90 -32.21 -10.69
C SER A 559 13.47 -31.04 -11.57
N ALA A 560 12.18 -30.91 -11.87
CA ALA A 560 11.61 -29.80 -12.61
C ALA A 560 11.79 -28.47 -11.87
N TYR A 561 11.59 -28.41 -10.55
CA TYR A 561 11.73 -27.16 -9.78
C TYR A 561 13.14 -26.60 -9.86
N TRP A 562 14.14 -27.50 -9.80
CA TRP A 562 15.54 -27.16 -10.01
C TRP A 562 15.80 -26.68 -11.44
N ARG A 563 15.23 -27.35 -12.45
CA ARG A 563 15.36 -27.01 -13.88
C ARG A 563 14.79 -25.66 -14.25
N PHE A 564 13.62 -25.30 -13.70
CA PHE A 564 12.98 -23.99 -13.90
C PHE A 564 13.55 -22.88 -12.99
N ARG A 565 14.56 -23.22 -12.18
CA ARG A 565 15.31 -22.29 -11.32
C ARG A 565 14.45 -21.49 -10.36
N PHE A 566 13.46 -22.12 -9.72
CA PHE A 566 12.72 -21.48 -8.62
C PHE A 566 13.61 -21.14 -7.40
N TRP A 567 14.82 -21.71 -7.32
CA TRP A 567 15.85 -21.31 -6.36
C TRP A 567 16.53 -19.96 -6.66
N GLN A 568 16.39 -19.40 -7.88
CA GLN A 568 17.09 -18.18 -8.28
C GLN A 568 16.22 -16.94 -7.99
N THR A 569 16.73 -16.00 -7.20
CA THR A 569 16.02 -14.79 -6.73
C THR A 569 16.46 -13.50 -7.43
N GLY A 570 17.46 -13.57 -8.30
CA GLY A 570 18.03 -12.40 -9.00
C GLY A 570 17.14 -11.76 -10.08
N PRO A 571 17.39 -10.49 -10.43
CA PRO A 571 16.64 -9.79 -11.47
C PRO A 571 16.92 -10.39 -12.86
N GLY A 572 15.88 -10.60 -13.66
CA GLY A 572 16.05 -10.98 -15.06
C GLY A 572 14.93 -11.79 -15.70
N VAL A 573 14.01 -12.34 -14.89
CA VAL A 573 12.85 -13.07 -15.39
C VAL A 573 11.60 -12.59 -14.62
N PRO A 574 10.53 -12.15 -15.29
CA PRO A 574 9.25 -11.85 -14.65
C PRO A 574 8.78 -13.00 -13.77
N TYR A 575 8.17 -12.68 -12.62
CA TYR A 575 7.75 -13.65 -11.61
C TYR A 575 6.76 -14.68 -12.14
N ASP A 576 6.06 -14.42 -13.25
CA ASP A 576 5.06 -15.32 -13.83
C ASP A 576 5.62 -16.27 -14.90
N ALA A 577 6.76 -15.93 -15.51
CA ALA A 577 7.25 -16.64 -16.68
C ALA A 577 7.75 -18.06 -16.37
N ARG A 578 8.32 -18.30 -15.18
CA ARG A 578 8.84 -19.63 -14.79
C ARG A 578 7.72 -20.60 -14.47
N GLU A 579 6.67 -20.12 -13.85
CA GLU A 579 5.46 -20.80 -13.41
C GLU A 579 4.70 -21.25 -14.65
N LEU A 580 4.44 -20.32 -15.58
CA LEU A 580 3.83 -20.60 -16.88
C LEU A 580 4.65 -21.62 -17.68
N ALA A 581 5.98 -21.45 -17.73
CA ALA A 581 6.87 -22.38 -18.41
C ALA A 581 6.84 -23.78 -17.78
N TYR A 582 6.89 -23.84 -16.45
CA TYR A 582 6.80 -25.09 -15.70
C TYR A 582 5.49 -25.82 -16.00
N ALA A 583 4.34 -25.14 -15.89
CA ALA A 583 3.03 -25.71 -16.18
C ALA A 583 2.89 -26.16 -17.64
N CYS A 584 3.39 -25.36 -18.58
CA CYS A 584 3.42 -25.72 -20.00
C CYS A 584 4.20 -27.02 -20.23
N ALA A 585 5.39 -27.14 -19.63
CA ALA A 585 6.21 -28.35 -19.71
C ALA A 585 5.59 -29.54 -18.98
N ALA A 586 4.95 -29.33 -17.82
CA ALA A 586 4.27 -30.36 -17.04
C ALA A 586 3.05 -30.93 -17.78
N ALA A 587 2.32 -30.08 -18.51
CA ALA A 587 1.28 -30.52 -19.46
C ALA A 587 1.86 -31.30 -20.66
N GLY A 588 3.16 -31.15 -20.94
CA GLY A 588 3.82 -31.70 -22.11
C GLY A 588 3.53 -30.93 -23.40
N LEU A 589 3.09 -29.68 -23.27
CA LEU A 589 2.95 -28.75 -24.38
C LEU A 589 4.32 -28.11 -24.67
N ARG A 590 4.58 -27.78 -25.92
CA ARG A 590 5.79 -27.05 -26.32
C ARG A 590 5.38 -25.74 -26.96
N VAL A 591 5.57 -24.67 -26.20
CA VAL A 591 5.40 -23.30 -26.68
C VAL A 591 6.79 -22.81 -27.09
N SER A 592 6.93 -22.35 -28.33
CA SER A 592 8.17 -21.72 -28.83
C SER A 592 8.09 -20.20 -28.70
N ASP A 593 9.24 -19.54 -28.85
CA ASP A 593 9.35 -18.08 -28.90
C ASP A 593 8.30 -17.46 -29.85
N GLY A 594 7.53 -16.48 -29.33
CA GLY A 594 6.52 -15.76 -30.11
C GLY A 594 5.14 -16.43 -30.22
N CYS A 595 4.81 -17.39 -29.35
CA CYS A 595 3.47 -17.95 -29.37
C CYS A 595 2.46 -16.98 -28.73
N ALA A 596 1.56 -16.46 -29.57
CA ALA A 596 0.51 -15.53 -29.20
C ALA A 596 -0.58 -16.08 -28.25
N ALA A 597 -0.38 -17.28 -27.73
CA ALA A 597 -1.38 -18.04 -26.98
C ALA A 597 -1.86 -17.34 -25.72
N LEU A 598 -0.97 -16.55 -25.10
CA LEU A 598 -1.26 -15.78 -23.90
C LEU A 598 -1.13 -14.26 -24.12
N ASP A 599 -0.51 -13.78 -25.21
CA ASP A 599 -0.18 -12.34 -25.39
C ASP A 599 -1.38 -11.49 -25.80
N GLY A 600 -2.56 -12.11 -25.84
CA GLY A 600 -3.77 -11.44 -26.28
C GLY A 600 -3.59 -10.87 -27.68
N THR A 601 -2.84 -11.53 -28.57
CA THR A 601 -2.83 -11.22 -30.02
C THR A 601 -3.36 -12.39 -30.85
N ALA A 602 -3.35 -13.61 -30.30
CA ALA A 602 -3.90 -14.77 -30.97
C ALA A 602 -5.44 -14.70 -31.04
N PRO A 603 -6.04 -15.21 -32.13
CA PRO A 603 -7.45 -15.50 -32.18
C PRO A 603 -7.83 -16.47 -31.07
N ARG A 604 -8.86 -16.14 -30.30
CA ARG A 604 -9.36 -16.96 -29.20
C ARG A 604 -10.85 -17.23 -29.36
N ARG A 605 -11.29 -18.42 -28.95
CA ARG A 605 -12.71 -18.76 -28.89
C ARG A 605 -13.20 -18.50 -27.47
N ARG A 606 -14.21 -17.65 -27.33
CA ARG A 606 -14.87 -17.42 -26.05
C ARG A 606 -15.92 -18.51 -25.83
N VAL A 607 -15.82 -19.21 -24.71
CA VAL A 607 -16.70 -20.33 -24.35
C VAL A 607 -17.42 -19.99 -23.06
N GLU A 608 -18.75 -20.00 -23.11
CA GLU A 608 -19.57 -19.94 -21.90
C GLU A 608 -19.58 -21.33 -21.25
N LEU A 609 -19.24 -21.37 -19.96
CA LEU A 609 -19.21 -22.60 -19.18
C LEU A 609 -20.62 -22.95 -18.67
N PRO A 610 -21.03 -24.22 -18.79
CA PRO A 610 -22.28 -24.69 -18.20
C PRO A 610 -22.18 -24.68 -16.67
N VAL A 611 -23.32 -24.53 -15.99
CA VAL A 611 -23.42 -24.39 -14.52
C VAL A 611 -22.76 -25.57 -13.79
N GLU A 612 -22.75 -26.76 -14.39
CA GLU A 612 -22.14 -27.96 -13.82
C GLU A 612 -20.61 -27.88 -13.71
N LEU A 613 -19.94 -27.02 -14.50
CA LEU A 613 -18.49 -26.81 -14.46
C LEU A 613 -18.07 -25.61 -13.59
N VAL A 614 -19.02 -24.81 -13.11
CA VAL A 614 -18.76 -23.57 -12.34
C VAL A 614 -19.01 -23.78 -10.83
N ARG A 615 -19.52 -24.95 -10.43
CA ARG A 615 -19.99 -25.24 -9.05
C ARG A 615 -18.97 -25.84 -8.10
#